data_AF-A0A4Q7Y5W6-F1
#
_entry.id   AF-A0A4Q7Y5W6-F1
#
_cell.length_a   1.000
_cell.length_b   1.000
_cell.length_c   1.000
_cell.angle_alpha   90.00
_cell.angle_beta   90.00
_cell.angle_gamma   90.00
#
_symmetry.space_group_name_H-M   'P 1'
#
loop_
_entity.id
_entity.type
_entity.pdbx_description
1 polymer ?
#
loop_
_entity_poly.entity_id
_entity_poly.type
_entity_poly.pdbx_seq_one_letter_code
_entity_poly.pdbx_strand_id
1 'polypeptide(L)'
;MTSAAGAVPLLPPSPQAPVTGQPGAGDRGEGRHCWVRDPPDSPGIWPGLLVEWRQRDGAWQGRVAYTVRGPHGPALVETWLPAARLEPR
;
A
#
# COMPACT_ATOMS: atom_id res chain seq x y z
N MET A 1 33.99 -3.97 51.35
CA MET A 1 33.40 -4.70 50.21
C MET A 1 32.65 -3.68 49.38
N THR A 2 33.30 -3.14 48.34
CA THR A 2 32.76 -2.05 47.51
C THR A 2 32.39 -2.62 46.15
N SER A 3 31.14 -2.43 45.76
CA SER A 3 30.56 -2.89 44.48
C SER A 3 31.02 -2.00 43.33
N ALA A 4 31.47 -2.59 42.21
CA ALA A 4 31.83 -1.89 40.99
C ALA A 4 30.71 -2.07 39.95
N ALA A 5 30.11 -0.96 39.52
CA ALA A 5 29.11 -0.90 38.47
C ALA A 5 29.76 -1.16 37.09
N GLY A 6 29.31 -2.20 36.39
CA GLY A 6 29.72 -2.51 35.03
C GLY A 6 29.09 -1.55 34.03
N ALA A 7 29.92 -0.81 33.29
CA ALA A 7 29.48 0.03 32.18
C ALA A 7 29.21 -0.84 30.94
N VAL A 8 28.01 -0.76 30.38
CA VAL A 8 27.66 -1.33 29.07
C VAL A 8 28.13 -0.36 27.96
N PRO A 9 28.97 -0.78 27.00
CA PRO A 9 29.36 0.10 25.91
C PRO A 9 28.20 0.25 24.91
N LEU A 10 27.82 1.50 24.63
CA LEU A 10 26.86 1.85 23.59
C LEU A 10 27.54 1.71 22.22
N LEU A 11 27.12 0.71 21.43
CA LEU A 11 27.50 0.60 20.02
C LEU A 11 26.87 1.75 19.22
N PRO A 12 27.57 2.34 18.24
CA PRO A 12 27.00 3.38 17.38
C PRO A 12 25.86 2.80 16.53
N PRO A 13 24.79 3.58 16.25
CA PRO A 13 23.72 3.13 15.37
C PRO A 13 24.29 2.92 13.95
N SER A 14 24.04 1.74 13.38
CA SER A 14 24.39 1.46 11.98
C SER A 14 23.70 2.45 11.04
N PRO A 15 24.36 2.93 9.96
CA PRO A 15 23.72 3.77 8.96
C PRO A 15 22.61 2.96 8.27
N GLN A 16 21.36 3.37 8.49
CA GLN A 16 20.21 2.77 7.85
C GLN A 16 20.29 2.99 6.33
N ALA A 17 20.38 1.91 5.57
CA ALA A 17 20.25 1.96 4.12
C ALA A 17 18.87 2.55 3.74
N PRO A 18 18.75 3.31 2.63
CA PRO A 18 17.47 3.86 2.21
C PRO A 18 16.51 2.70 1.91
N VAL A 19 15.44 2.60 2.72
CA VAL A 19 14.39 1.59 2.54
C VAL A 19 13.68 1.88 1.23
N THR A 20 14.08 1.17 0.18
CA THR A 20 13.40 1.25 -1.11
C THR A 20 12.08 0.50 -0.97
N GLY A 21 10.99 1.25 -0.77
CA GLY A 21 9.62 0.87 -1.07
C GLY A 21 9.23 -0.58 -0.77
N GLN A 22 9.39 -1.02 0.47
CA GLN A 22 8.59 -2.17 0.92
C GLN A 22 7.15 -1.67 1.02
N PRO A 23 6.16 -2.23 0.31
CA PRO A 23 4.76 -1.92 0.60
C PRO A 23 4.57 -2.28 2.06
N GLY A 24 4.48 -1.26 2.90
CA GLY A 24 4.50 -1.43 4.34
C GLY A 24 3.45 -2.45 4.72
N ALA A 25 3.75 -3.23 5.75
CA ALA A 25 2.73 -3.77 6.64
C ALA A 25 2.01 -2.61 7.36
N GLY A 26 1.59 -1.59 6.61
CA GLY A 26 0.79 -0.47 7.05
C GLY A 26 -0.63 -0.98 7.08
N ASP A 27 -1.05 -1.30 8.29
CA ASP A 27 -2.43 -1.48 8.68
C ASP A 27 -3.24 -2.47 7.83
N ARG A 28 -3.31 -3.71 8.31
CA ARG A 28 -4.11 -4.75 7.66
C ARG A 28 -5.63 -4.47 7.77
N GLY A 29 -6.06 -3.38 8.44
CA GLY A 29 -7.45 -3.01 8.67
C GLY A 29 -7.89 -1.65 8.10
N GLU A 30 -7.00 -0.68 7.91
CA GLU A 30 -7.35 0.64 7.37
C GLU A 30 -7.16 0.71 5.84
N GLY A 31 -8.25 0.97 5.11
CA GLY A 31 -8.20 1.18 3.66
C GLY A 31 -7.29 2.37 3.30
N ARG A 32 -6.44 2.20 2.29
CA ARG A 32 -5.46 3.23 1.87
C ARG A 32 -5.93 3.94 0.62
N HIS A 33 -5.91 5.26 0.63
CA HIS A 33 -6.23 6.03 -0.57
C HIS A 33 -5.19 5.76 -1.67
N CYS A 34 -5.67 5.54 -2.89
CA CYS A 34 -4.84 5.35 -4.06
C CYS A 34 -5.52 5.93 -5.31
N TRP A 35 -4.74 6.12 -6.35
CA TRP A 35 -5.22 6.41 -7.68
C TRP A 35 -5.28 5.12 -8.49
N VAL A 36 -6.42 4.86 -9.12
CA VAL A 36 -6.66 3.75 -10.04
C VAL A 36 -6.41 4.23 -11.46
N ARG A 37 -5.47 3.62 -12.16
CA ARG A 37 -5.08 3.97 -13.53
C ARG A 37 -5.64 3.00 -14.55
N ASP A 38 -6.33 3.56 -15.54
CA ASP A 38 -6.85 2.90 -16.72
C ASP A 38 -7.54 1.56 -16.42
N PRO A 39 -8.56 1.54 -15.52
CA PRO A 39 -9.29 0.32 -15.24
C PRO A 39 -10.03 -0.16 -16.50
N PRO A 40 -10.29 -1.48 -16.60
CA PRO A 40 -11.11 -2.01 -17.70
C PRO A 40 -12.45 -1.27 -17.70
N ASP A 41 -12.98 -0.99 -18.89
CA ASP A 41 -14.27 -0.34 -19.11
C ASP A 41 -14.38 1.15 -18.70
N SER A 42 -13.33 1.74 -18.12
CA SER A 42 -13.33 3.15 -17.69
C SER A 42 -11.93 3.78 -17.73
N PRO A 43 -11.35 4.01 -18.92
CA PRO A 43 -9.99 4.58 -19.06
C PRO A 43 -9.86 5.94 -18.35
N GLY A 44 -8.66 6.25 -17.83
CA GLY A 44 -8.39 7.45 -17.03
C GLY A 44 -7.88 7.16 -15.61
N ILE A 45 -7.79 8.20 -14.79
CA ILE A 45 -7.31 8.13 -13.40
C ILE A 45 -8.47 8.41 -12.45
N TRP A 46 -8.72 7.48 -11.52
CA TRP A 46 -9.85 7.55 -10.60
C TRP A 46 -9.39 7.51 -9.13
N PRO A 47 -10.02 8.28 -8.23
CA PRO A 47 -9.78 8.13 -6.80
C PRO A 47 -10.35 6.79 -6.32
N GLY A 48 -9.55 6.05 -5.55
CA GLY A 48 -9.93 4.75 -5.02
C GLY A 48 -9.42 4.50 -3.60
N LEU A 49 -10.01 3.49 -2.98
CA LEU A 49 -9.62 2.97 -1.68
C LEU A 49 -9.11 1.54 -1.86
N LEU A 50 -7.81 1.35 -1.65
CA LEU A 50 -7.18 0.03 -1.59
C LEU A 50 -7.54 -0.62 -0.26
N VAL A 51 -8.28 -1.73 -0.34
CA VAL A 51 -8.83 -2.44 0.82
C VAL A 51 -7.92 -3.57 1.26
N GLU A 52 -7.37 -4.34 0.30
CA GLU A 52 -6.52 -5.48 0.60
C GLU A 52 -5.56 -5.80 -0.54
N TRP A 53 -4.47 -6.48 -0.20
CA TRP A 53 -3.52 -7.06 -1.15
C TRP A 53 -3.63 -8.57 -1.17
N ARG A 54 -3.48 -9.16 -2.36
CA ARG A 54 -3.26 -10.60 -2.54
C ARG A 54 -2.17 -10.85 -3.56
N GLN A 55 -1.54 -12.02 -3.47
CA GLN A 55 -0.71 -12.55 -4.53
C GLN A 55 -1.47 -13.62 -5.30
N ARG A 56 -1.46 -13.55 -6.64
CA ARG A 56 -2.08 -14.53 -7.54
C ARG A 56 -1.14 -14.76 -8.72
N ASP A 57 -0.80 -16.02 -9.00
CA ASP A 57 0.09 -16.41 -10.10
C ASP A 57 1.43 -15.66 -10.10
N GLY A 58 2.00 -15.44 -8.90
CA GLY A 58 3.25 -14.71 -8.69
C GLY A 58 3.13 -13.18 -8.76
N ALA A 59 1.98 -12.63 -9.17
CA ALA A 59 1.76 -11.19 -9.27
C ALA A 59 0.92 -10.64 -8.10
N TRP A 60 1.23 -9.40 -7.68
CA TRP A 60 0.44 -8.68 -6.68
C TRP A 60 -0.79 -8.03 -7.30
N GLN A 61 -1.93 -8.20 -6.63
CA GLN A 61 -3.19 -7.54 -6.95
C GLN A 61 -3.72 -6.84 -5.72
N GLY A 62 -4.25 -5.62 -5.90
CA GLY A 62 -4.97 -4.89 -4.87
C GLY A 62 -6.46 -4.92 -5.15
N ARG A 63 -7.28 -5.18 -4.12
CA ARG A 63 -8.74 -4.98 -4.19
C ARG A 63 -9.02 -3.53 -3.91
N VAL A 64 -9.65 -2.86 -4.86
CA VAL A 64 -9.89 -1.42 -4.78
C VAL A 64 -11.36 -1.13 -5.01
N ALA A 65 -11.91 -0.27 -4.17
CA ALA A 65 -13.22 0.36 -4.37
C ALA A 65 -13.01 1.76 -4.97
N TYR A 66 -13.63 2.06 -6.10
CA TYR A 66 -13.55 3.36 -6.78
C TYR A 66 -14.85 3.69 -7.51
N THR A 67 -15.09 4.97 -7.79
CA THR A 67 -16.28 5.41 -8.52
C THR A 67 -15.95 5.79 -9.95
N VAL A 68 -16.75 5.30 -10.90
CA VAL A 68 -16.66 5.65 -12.33
C VAL A 68 -17.92 6.40 -12.75
N ARG A 69 -17.80 7.22 -13.80
CA ARG A 69 -18.95 7.90 -14.41
C ARG A 69 -19.48 7.03 -15.55
N GLY A 70 -20.73 6.58 -15.43
CA GLY A 70 -21.42 5.80 -16.46
C GLY A 70 -22.61 6.53 -17.07
N PRO A 71 -23.23 5.96 -18.13
CA PRO A 71 -24.40 6.54 -18.80
C PRO A 71 -25.63 6.68 -17.89
N HIS A 72 -25.69 5.90 -16.81
CA HIS A 72 -26.79 5.93 -15.83
C HIS A 72 -26.42 6.66 -14.52
N GLY A 73 -25.29 7.38 -14.50
CA GLY A 73 -24.78 8.07 -13.32
C GLY A 73 -23.51 7.42 -12.73
N PRO A 74 -23.04 7.90 -11.57
CA PRO A 74 -21.87 7.35 -10.91
C PRO A 74 -22.14 5.93 -10.40
N ALA A 75 -21.20 5.02 -10.64
CA ALA A 75 -21.24 3.64 -10.16
C ALA A 75 -20.04 3.36 -9.24
N LEU A 76 -20.28 2.65 -8.14
CA LEU A 76 -19.21 2.10 -7.30
C LEU A 76 -18.75 0.77 -7.89
N VAL A 77 -17.46 0.65 -8.16
CA VAL A 77 -16.82 -0.56 -8.65
C VAL A 77 -15.88 -1.06 -7.56
N GLU A 78 -15.97 -2.35 -7.27
CA GLU A 78 -15.03 -3.04 -6.40
C GLU A 78 -14.43 -4.22 -7.17
N THR A 79 -13.11 -4.21 -7.36
CA THR A 79 -12.44 -5.22 -8.18
C THR A 79 -10.98 -5.38 -7.81
N TRP A 80 -10.38 -6.48 -8.26
CA TRP A 80 -8.96 -6.76 -8.13
C TRP A 80 -8.20 -6.22 -9.33
N LEU A 81 -7.24 -5.33 -9.10
CA LEU A 81 -6.40 -4.74 -10.14
C LEU A 81 -4.93 -5.12 -9.92
N PRO A 82 -4.14 -5.26 -11.00
CA PRO A 82 -2.69 -5.40 -10.89
C PRO A 82 -2.09 -4.22 -10.13
N ALA A 83 -1.07 -4.47 -9.29
CA ALA A 83 -0.39 -3.41 -8.53
C ALA A 83 0.10 -2.25 -9.41
N ALA A 84 0.50 -2.53 -10.66
CA ALA A 84 0.96 -1.52 -11.62
C ALA A 84 -0.11 -0.47 -12.01
N ARG A 85 -1.39 -0.72 -11.69
CA ARG A 85 -2.49 0.23 -11.91
C ARG A 85 -2.85 1.05 -10.67
N LEU A 86 -2.17 0.81 -9.54
CA LEU A 86 -2.48 1.44 -8.26
C LEU A 86 -1.33 2.34 -7.84
N GLU A 87 -1.60 3.63 -7.74
CA GLU A 87 -0.61 4.63 -7.35
C GLU A 87 -0.96 5.21 -5.97
N PRO A 88 -0.03 5.23 -5.00
CA PRO A 88 -0.27 5.86 -3.70
C PRO A 88 -0.58 7.36 -3.83
N ARG A 89 -1.41 7.89 -2.92
CA ARG A 89 -1.66 9.33 -2.79
C ARG A 89 -0.60 10.01 -1.92
#